data_AF-A0A179D1G8-F1
#
_entry.id   AF-A0A179D1G8-F1
#
_cell.length_a   1.000
_cell.length_b   1.000
_cell.length_c   1.000
_cell.angle_alpha   90.00
_cell.angle_beta   90.00
_cell.angle_gamma   90.00
#
_symmetry.space_group_name_H-M   'P 1'
#
loop_
_entity.id
_entity.type
_entity.pdbx_description
1 polymer ?
#
loop_
_entity_poly.entity_id
_entity_poly.type
_entity_poly.pdbx_seq_one_letter_code
_entity_poly.pdbx_strand_id
1 'polypeptide(L)' 'MILLKDAVLRAKAVSEQIGVRALLVHALNEQAKHFYLKYGFSESLIDEMILMLRLS' A
#
# COMPACT_ATOMS: atom_id res chain seq x y z
N MET A 1 11.51 -6.70 3.27
CA MET A 1 10.41 -6.60 4.26
C MET A 1 10.56 -5.42 5.22
N ILE A 2 11.76 -5.12 5.76
CA ILE A 2 12.01 -3.98 6.68
C ILE A 2 11.51 -2.65 6.10
N LEU A 3 11.86 -2.35 4.84
CA LEU A 3 11.46 -1.09 4.18
C LEU A 3 9.94 -0.92 4.03
N LEU A 4 9.22 -1.98 3.64
CA LEU A 4 7.75 -1.90 3.49
C LEU A 4 7.07 -1.67 4.84
N LYS A 5 7.48 -2.41 5.88
CA LYS A 5 6.94 -2.23 7.23
C LYS A 5 7.18 -0.81 7.75
N ASP A 6 8.40 -0.32 7.57
CA ASP A 6 8.82 1.01 7.97
C ASP A 6 8.04 2.12 7.23
N ALA A 7 7.85 1.99 5.91
CA ALA A 7 7.01 2.89 5.13
C ALA A 7 5.54 2.89 5.61
N VAL A 8 4.97 1.71 5.89
CA VAL A 8 3.60 1.58 6.40
C VAL A 8 3.45 2.24 7.76
N LEU A 9 4.40 2.04 8.68
CA LEU A 9 4.35 2.64 10.02
C LEU A 9 4.45 4.17 9.97
N ARG A 10 5.33 4.72 9.13
CA ARG A 10 5.41 6.18 8.93
C ARG A 10 4.11 6.74 8.36
N ALA A 11 3.55 6.09 7.34
CA ALA A 11 2.30 6.55 6.74
C ALA A 11 1.13 6.48 7.73
N LYS A 12 1.08 5.43 8.57
CA LYS A 12 0.09 5.30 9.63
C LYS A 12 0.22 6.43 10.67
N ALA A 13 1.42 6.69 11.17
CA ALA A 13 1.65 7.77 12.14
C ALA A 13 1.18 9.13 11.59
N VAL A 14 1.44 9.39 10.31
CA VAL A 14 0.96 10.61 9.64
C VAL A 14 -0.56 10.61 9.48
N SER A 15 -1.18 9.46 9.17
CA SER A 15 -2.64 9.34 9.00
C SER A 15 -3.46 9.64 10.26
N GLU A 16 -2.86 9.53 11.43
CA GLU A 16 -3.49 9.86 12.71
C GLU A 16 -3.57 11.39 12.95
N GLN A 17 -2.71 12.15 12.26
CA GLN A 17 -2.61 13.61 12.41
C GLN A 17 -3.27 14.37 11.24
N ILE A 18 -3.25 13.78 10.04
CA ILE A 18 -3.84 14.34 8.82
C ILE A 18 -4.64 13.26 8.10
N GLY A 19 -5.71 13.65 7.39
CA GLY A 19 -6.65 12.72 6.75
C GLY A 19 -6.05 11.92 5.59
N VAL A 20 -5.29 10.86 5.90
CA VAL A 20 -4.74 9.89 4.94
C VAL A 20 -5.48 8.58 5.09
N ARG A 21 -6.08 8.07 3.99
CA ARG A 21 -6.97 6.90 4.04
C ARG A 21 -6.29 5.59 3.66
N ALA A 22 -5.30 5.65 2.76
CA ALA A 22 -4.60 4.47 2.26
C ALA A 22 -3.22 4.83 1.70
N LEU A 23 -2.33 3.83 1.67
CA LEU A 23 -1.13 3.83 0.85
C LEU A 23 -1.47 3.29 -0.54
N LEU A 24 -1.04 4.01 -1.58
CA LEU A 24 -1.23 3.63 -2.97
C LEU A 24 0.12 3.33 -3.61
N VAL A 25 0.20 2.24 -4.37
CA VAL A 25 1.40 1.81 -5.09
C VAL A 25 1.01 1.42 -6.50
N HIS A 26 1.76 1.88 -7.49
CA HIS A 26 1.70 1.35 -8.85
C HIS A 26 2.80 0.28 -8.99
N ALA A 27 2.41 -0.98 -9.14
CA ALA A 27 3.33 -2.09 -9.29
C ALA A 27 4.04 -2.02 -10.65
N LEU A 28 5.35 -2.30 -10.67
CA LEU A 28 6.13 -2.27 -11.90
C LEU A 28 5.85 -3.47 -12.82
N ASN A 29 5.47 -4.60 -12.24
CA ASN A 29 5.21 -5.87 -12.92
C ASN A 29 4.40 -6.81 -12.02
N GLU A 30 3.98 -7.94 -12.58
CA GLU A 30 3.21 -8.97 -11.88
C GLU A 30 3.91 -9.51 -10.63
N GLN A 31 5.24 -9.65 -10.65
CA GLN A 31 5.98 -10.13 -9.49
C GLN A 31 5.88 -9.12 -8.33
N ALA A 32 6.01 -7.83 -8.62
CA ALA A 32 5.82 -6.77 -7.64
C ALA A 32 4.37 -6.71 -7.15
N LYS A 33 3.39 -6.87 -8.05
CA LYS A 33 1.96 -6.95 -7.70
C LYS A 33 1.71 -8.04 -6.66
N HIS A 34 2.12 -9.28 -6.95
CA HIS A 34 1.99 -10.41 -6.03
C HIS A 34 2.72 -10.18 -4.69
N PHE A 35 3.88 -9.52 -4.72
CA PHE A 35 4.58 -9.13 -3.50
C PHE A 35 3.70 -8.25 -2.62
N TYR A 36 3.13 -7.16 -3.14
CA TYR A 36 2.27 -6.25 -2.37
C TYR A 36 0.95 -6.91 -1.92
N LEU A 37 0.32 -7.73 -2.77
CA LEU A 37 -0.89 -8.49 -2.41
C LEU A 37 -0.67 -9.39 -1.19
N LYS A 38 0.50 -10.06 -1.10
CA LYS A 38 0.87 -10.87 0.06
C LYS A 38 0.95 -10.07 1.37
N TYR A 39 1.16 -8.76 1.30
CA TYR A 39 1.25 -7.87 2.46
C TYR A 39 -0.07 -7.14 2.78
N GLY A 40 -1.19 -7.59 2.20
CA GLY A 40 -2.53 -7.06 2.52
C GLY A 40 -2.94 -5.86 1.69
N PHE A 41 -2.20 -5.52 0.63
CA PHE A 41 -2.70 -4.59 -0.39
C PHE A 41 -3.82 -5.26 -1.18
N SER A 42 -4.69 -4.45 -1.75
CA SER A 42 -5.81 -4.85 -2.60
C SER A 42 -5.77 -4.10 -3.92
N GLU A 43 -6.21 -4.74 -5.00
CA GLU A 43 -6.26 -4.13 -6.33
C GLU A 43 -7.30 -3.00 -6.38
N SER A 44 -6.97 -1.96 -7.14
CA SER A 44 -7.92 -0.91 -7.49
C SER A 44 -8.90 -1.43 -8.54
N LEU A 45 -10.16 -0.96 -8.45
CA LEU A 45 -11.19 -1.27 -9.45
C LEU A 45 -10.93 -0.59 -10.81
N ILE A 46 -10.00 0.36 -10.87
CA ILE A 46 -9.69 1.14 -12.07
C ILE A 46 -8.51 0.53 -12.83
N ASP A 47 -7.52 0.00 -12.12
CA ASP A 47 -6.30 -0.57 -12.67
C ASP A 47 -5.74 -1.60 -11.68
N GLU A 48 -5.61 -2.85 -12.12
CA GLU A 48 -5.12 -3.95 -11.30
C GLU A 48 -3.66 -3.79 -10.85
N MET A 49 -2.87 -2.97 -11.56
CA MET A 49 -1.50 -2.64 -11.19
C MET A 49 -1.41 -1.56 -10.12
N ILE A 50 -2.52 -0.87 -9.85
CA ILE A 50 -2.64 0.07 -8.74
C ILE A 50 -3.17 -0.68 -7.52
N LEU A 51 -2.38 -0.70 -6.46
CA LEU A 51 -2.64 -1.45 -5.24
C LEU A 51 -2.79 -0.50 -4.06
N MET A 52 -3.73 -0.81 -3.17
CA MET A 52 -4.08 0.02 -2.02
C MET A 52 -4.00 -0.76 -0.71
N LEU A 53 -3.37 -0.16 0.30
CA LEU A 53 -3.40 -0.63 1.69
C LEU A 53 -4.07 0.42 2.57
N ARG A 54 -5.20 0.06 3.18
CA ARG A 54 -5.95 0.95 4.08
C ARG A 54 -5.18 1.16 5.39
N LEU A 55 -5.16 2.39 5.89
CA LEU A 55 -4.41 2.77 7.12
C LEU A 55 -5.27 2.87 8.39
N SER A 56 -6.59 2.62 8.29
CA SER A 56 -7.55 2.73 9.40
C SER A 56 -7.68 1.46 10.23
#